data_AF-A0A2K3JL28-F1
#
_entry.id   AF-A0A2K3JL28-F1
#
_cell.length_a   1.000
_cell.length_b   1.000
_cell.length_c   1.000
_cell.angle_alpha   90.00
_cell.angle_beta   90.00
_cell.angle_gamma   90.00
#
_symmetry.space_group_name_H-M   'P 1'
#
loop_
_entity.id
_entity.type
_entity.pdbx_description
1 polymer ?
#
loop_
_entity_poly.entity_id
_entity_poly.type
_entity_poly.pdbx_seq_one_letter_code
_entity_poly.pdbx_strand_id
1 'polypeptide(L)'
;MVTMNEEAMENPITCSSCEEKQLRAENARLKKKLARVCALDAMKELIKLAEPDSILWIKSPDNEKEVFNHDEYERRRSSFNSPKPNGFVTEATRETVLLCTNTAALIETFLDAV
;
A
#
# COMPACT_ATOMS: atom_id res chain seq x y z
N MET A 1 -14.39 46.36 48.68
CA MET A 1 -15.10 45.06 48.61
C MET A 1 -14.58 44.36 47.37
N VAL A 2 -13.67 43.40 47.56
CA VAL A 2 -12.97 42.68 46.48
C VAL A 2 -13.71 41.37 46.20
N THR A 3 -13.87 41.07 44.90
CA THR A 3 -14.20 39.78 44.25
C THR A 3 -15.62 39.23 44.49
N MET A 4 -16.31 38.62 43.53
CA MET A 4 -15.82 37.49 42.73
C MET A 4 -16.26 37.53 41.26
N ASN A 5 -15.27 37.27 40.39
CA ASN A 5 -15.46 36.76 39.05
C ASN A 5 -15.96 35.32 39.16
N GLU A 6 -17.04 34.98 38.48
CA GLU A 6 -17.51 33.60 38.34
C GLU A 6 -17.68 33.28 36.84
N GLU A 7 -16.56 33.40 36.11
CA GLU A 7 -16.35 32.57 34.91
C GLU A 7 -16.05 31.14 35.38
N ALA A 8 -17.07 30.48 35.92
CA ALA A 8 -17.01 29.06 36.24
C ALA A 8 -17.24 28.26 34.96
N MET A 9 -16.17 28.11 34.18
CA MET A 9 -15.73 26.82 33.68
C MET A 9 -16.84 25.89 33.14
N GLU A 10 -17.38 26.20 31.96
CA GLU A 10 -17.92 25.16 31.07
C GLU A 10 -16.74 24.35 30.49
N ASN A 11 -16.11 23.53 31.33
CA ASN A 11 -15.42 22.34 30.83
C ASN A 11 -16.41 21.18 31.04
N PRO A 12 -17.17 20.78 30.01
CA PRO A 12 -17.99 19.59 30.14
C PRO A 12 -17.03 18.43 30.44
N ILE A 13 -17.24 17.77 31.58
CA ILE A 13 -16.47 16.58 31.96
C ILE A 13 -16.73 15.52 30.89
N THR A 14 -15.89 15.50 29.87
CA THR A 14 -15.89 14.44 28.89
C THR A 14 -15.35 13.20 29.59
N CYS A 15 -16.12 12.11 29.52
CA CYS A 15 -15.71 10.83 30.07
C CYS A 15 -14.45 10.36 29.31
N SER A 16 -13.31 10.28 29.99
CA SER A 16 -12.03 9.84 29.40
C SER A 16 -12.12 8.48 28.70
N SER A 17 -13.00 7.60 29.21
CA SER A 17 -13.29 6.31 28.57
C SER A 17 -14.01 6.45 27.22
N CYS A 18 -14.86 7.47 27.06
CA CYS A 18 -15.56 7.74 25.81
C CYS A 18 -14.59 8.30 24.74
N GLU A 19 -13.72 9.22 25.14
CA GLU A 19 -12.69 9.80 24.27
C GLU A 19 -11.72 8.73 23.78
N GLU A 20 -11.30 7.80 24.65
CA GLU A 20 -10.42 6.70 24.26
C GLU A 20 -11.10 5.75 23.27
N LYS A 21 -12.39 5.42 23.48
CA LYS A 21 -13.16 4.60 22.54
C LYS A 21 -13.33 5.30 21.19
N GLN A 22 -13.58 6.61 21.20
CA GLN A 22 -13.70 7.41 19.98
C GLN A 22 -12.38 7.48 19.22
N LEU A 23 -11.26 7.64 19.93
CA LEU A 23 -9.92 7.60 19.34
C LEU A 23 -9.60 6.22 18.75
N ARG A 24 -9.98 5.12 19.42
CA ARG A 24 -9.82 3.76 18.88
C ARG A 24 -10.66 3.55 17.62
N ALA A 25 -11.91 4.03 17.62
CA ALA A 25 -12.79 3.95 16.46
C ALA A 25 -12.26 4.75 15.27
N GLU A 26 -11.77 5.97 15.51
CA GLU A 26 -11.17 6.79 14.45
C GLU A 26 -9.86 6.17 13.94
N ASN A 27 -8.99 5.66 14.82
CA ASN A 27 -7.80 4.93 14.41
C ASN A 27 -8.14 3.68 13.57
N ALA A 28 -9.17 2.93 13.93
CA ALA A 28 -9.62 1.78 13.14
C ALA A 28 -10.12 2.22 11.75
N ARG A 29 -10.87 3.33 11.69
CA ARG A 29 -11.35 3.93 10.43
C ARG A 29 -10.18 4.41 9.57
N LEU A 30 -9.20 5.10 10.15
CA LEU A 30 -8.00 5.55 9.44
C LEU A 30 -7.14 4.38 8.96
N LYS A 31 -6.95 3.34 9.78
CA LYS A 31 -6.28 2.10 9.37
C LYS A 31 -6.96 1.45 8.17
N LYS A 32 -8.29 1.35 8.17
CA LYS A 32 -9.06 0.82 7.03
C LYS A 32 -8.86 1.65 5.76
N LYS A 33 -8.85 2.99 5.88
CA LYS A 33 -8.57 3.88 4.75
C LYS A 33 -7.15 3.70 4.23
N LEU A 34 -6.15 3.65 5.13
CA LEU A 34 -4.75 3.45 4.77
C LEU A 34 -4.54 2.12 4.06
N ALA A 35 -5.09 1.02 4.58
CA ALA A 35 -5.01 -0.30 3.96
C ALA A 35 -5.52 -0.29 2.51
N ARG A 36 -6.63 0.41 2.25
CA ARG A 36 -7.17 0.57 0.90
C ARG A 36 -6.24 1.37 -0.01
N VAL A 37 -5.65 2.46 0.47
CA VAL A 37 -4.69 3.26 -0.31
C VAL A 37 -3.46 2.42 -0.65
N CYS A 38 -2.89 1.72 0.34
CA CYS A 38 -1.76 0.82 0.15
C CYS A 38 -2.08 -0.29 -0.86
N ALA A 39 -3.26 -0.91 -0.79
CA ALA A 39 -3.67 -1.93 -1.74
C ALA A 39 -3.78 -1.39 -3.17
N LEU A 40 -4.36 -0.19 -3.33
CA LEU A 40 -4.45 0.46 -4.65
C LEU A 40 -3.06 0.78 -5.22
N ASP A 41 -2.15 1.30 -4.39
CA ASP A 41 -0.80 1.62 -4.85
C ASP A 41 0.03 0.36 -5.14
N ALA A 42 -0.09 -0.69 -4.32
CA ALA A 42 0.52 -1.98 -4.60
C ALA A 42 0.04 -2.57 -5.94
N MET A 43 -1.27 -2.49 -6.23
CA MET A 43 -1.80 -2.96 -7.52
C MET A 43 -1.31 -2.12 -8.70
N LYS A 44 -1.17 -0.79 -8.55
CA LYS A 44 -0.56 0.05 -9.59
C LYS A 44 0.89 -0.35 -9.85
N GLU A 45 1.67 -0.62 -8.79
CA GLU A 45 3.05 -1.10 -8.93
C GLU A 45 3.10 -2.48 -9.60
N LEU A 46 2.21 -3.40 -9.25
CA LEU A 46 2.10 -4.72 -9.92
C LEU A 46 1.79 -4.57 -11.41
N ILE A 47 0.87 -3.69 -11.78
CA ILE A 47 0.53 -3.43 -13.20
C ILE A 47 1.74 -2.88 -13.95
N LYS A 48 2.50 -1.95 -13.36
CA LYS A 48 3.75 -1.44 -13.98
C LYS A 48 4.78 -2.54 -14.21
N LEU A 49 4.90 -3.49 -13.27
CA LEU A 49 5.81 -4.63 -13.40
C LEU A 49 5.34 -5.62 -14.47
N ALA A 50 4.03 -5.78 -14.64
CA ALA A 50 3.43 -6.68 -15.63
C ALA A 50 3.37 -6.08 -17.06
N GLU A 51 3.62 -4.78 -17.22
CA GLU A 51 3.52 -4.10 -18.51
C GLU A 51 4.49 -4.72 -19.55
N PRO A 52 3.99 -5.13 -20.74
CA PRO A 52 4.83 -5.71 -21.78
C PRO A 52 5.85 -4.69 -22.33
N ASP A 53 7.03 -5.18 -22.69
CA ASP A 53 8.15 -4.36 -23.19
C ASP A 53 8.53 -3.17 -22.29
N SER A 54 8.22 -3.29 -20.99
CA SER A 54 8.56 -2.30 -19.98
C SER A 54 10.07 -2.20 -19.80
N ILE A 55 10.57 -0.97 -19.68
CA ILE A 55 12.01 -0.69 -19.48
C ILE A 55 12.53 -1.16 -18.12
N LEU A 56 11.65 -1.64 -17.24
CA LEU A 56 11.99 -2.27 -15.97
C LEU A 56 12.58 -3.68 -16.18
N TRP A 57 12.50 -4.24 -17.38
CA TRP A 57 12.98 -5.57 -17.72
C TRP A 57 14.07 -5.49 -18.79
N ILE A 58 15.23 -6.07 -18.50
CA ILE A 58 16.35 -6.18 -19.44
C ILE A 58 16.35 -7.60 -19.99
N LYS A 59 16.31 -7.72 -21.33
CA LYS A 59 16.44 -9.02 -22.00
C LYS A 59 17.89 -9.48 -21.91
N SER A 60 18.10 -10.70 -21.44
CA SER A 60 19.42 -11.31 -21.39
C SER A 60 19.96 -11.59 -22.81
N PRO A 61 21.29 -11.64 -23.01
CA PRO A 61 21.88 -11.83 -24.34
C PRO A 61 21.54 -13.17 -25.01
N ASP A 62 21.26 -14.19 -24.20
CA ASP A 62 20.76 -15.51 -24.60
C ASP A 62 19.25 -15.49 -24.90
N ASN A 63 18.57 -14.36 -24.69
CA ASN A 63 17.16 -14.11 -25.01
C ASN A 63 16.16 -15.07 -24.31
N GLU A 64 16.60 -15.78 -23.28
CA GLU A 64 15.76 -16.73 -22.56
C GLU A 64 15.06 -16.13 -21.34
N LYS A 65 15.65 -15.10 -20.70
CA LYS A 65 15.11 -14.56 -19.44
C LYS A 65 15.17 -13.04 -19.37
N GLU A 66 14.12 -12.48 -18.77
CA GLU A 66 14.08 -11.07 -18.43
C GLU A 66 14.63 -10.87 -17.02
N VAL A 67 15.62 -9.97 -16.89
CA VAL A 67 16.21 -9.59 -15.62
C VAL A 67 15.62 -8.26 -15.18
N PHE A 68 15.20 -8.18 -13.91
CA PHE A 68 14.64 -6.97 -13.34
C PHE A 68 15.70 -5.88 -13.17
N ASN A 69 15.43 -4.68 -13.69
CA ASN A 69 16.31 -3.52 -13.59
C ASN A 69 16.01 -2.74 -12.31
N HIS A 70 16.79 -3.00 -11.26
CA HIS A 70 16.61 -2.37 -9.96
C HIS A 70 16.79 -0.84 -10.00
N ASP A 71 17.79 -0.36 -10.76
CA ASP A 71 18.11 1.07 -10.82
C ASP A 71 16.99 1.89 -11.49
N GLU A 72 16.43 1.38 -12.59
CA GLU A 72 15.29 2.01 -13.26
C GLU A 72 14.02 1.94 -12.43
N TYR A 73 13.81 0.84 -11.69
CA TYR A 73 12.69 0.72 -10.78
C TYR A 73 12.75 1.75 -9.66
N GLU A 74 13.89 1.87 -8.96
CA GLU A 74 14.04 2.83 -7.87
C GLU A 74 13.96 4.29 -8.36
N ARG A 75 14.39 4.58 -9.60
CA ARG A 75 14.17 5.90 -10.23
C ARG A 75 12.70 6.23 -10.49
N ARG A 76 11.89 5.26 -10.91
CA ARG A 76 10.50 5.47 -11.36
C ARG A 76 9.47 5.19 -10.25
N ARG A 77 9.86 4.49 -9.18
CA ARG A 77 9.01 4.16 -8.03
C ARG A 77 8.35 5.43 -7.50
N SER A 78 7.03 5.36 -7.30
CA SER A 78 6.20 6.51 -6.93
C SER A 78 6.65 7.16 -5.61
N SER A 79 6.50 8.48 -5.54
CA SER A 79 6.85 9.37 -4.42
C SER A 79 6.09 9.12 -3.10
N PHE A 80 5.41 7.97 -2.91
CA PHE A 80 5.03 7.52 -1.57
C PHE A 80 6.30 7.00 -0.87
N ASN A 81 7.20 7.96 -0.63
CA ASN A 81 8.59 7.86 -0.22
C ASN A 81 8.71 7.52 1.25
N SER A 82 8.07 6.44 1.69
CA SER A 82 8.59 5.79 2.89
C SER A 82 9.95 5.23 2.49
N PRO A 83 11.04 5.64 3.18
CA PRO A 83 12.32 5.00 2.99
C PRO A 83 12.11 3.50 3.09
N LYS A 84 12.69 2.76 2.16
CA LYS A 84 12.69 1.31 2.23
C LYS A 84 13.18 0.91 3.63
N PRO A 85 12.38 0.20 4.44
CA PRO A 85 12.81 -0.12 5.79
C PRO A 85 14.12 -0.91 5.73
N ASN A 86 15.01 -0.67 6.69
CA ASN A 86 16.29 -1.37 6.72
C ASN A 86 16.08 -2.89 6.70
N GLY A 87 16.87 -3.58 5.87
CA GLY A 87 16.82 -5.04 5.72
C GLY A 87 15.85 -5.54 4.64
N PHE A 88 15.07 -4.68 3.98
CA PHE A 88 14.22 -5.09 2.87
C PHE A 88 14.97 -5.05 1.54
N VAL A 89 14.84 -6.10 0.74
CA VAL A 89 15.38 -6.22 -0.62
C VAL A 89 14.21 -6.18 -1.62
N THR A 90 14.41 -5.53 -2.77
CA THR A 90 13.40 -5.49 -3.84
C THR A 90 13.85 -6.51 -4.86
N GLU A 91 13.02 -7.50 -5.13
CA GLU A 91 13.26 -8.52 -6.15
C GLU A 91 11.99 -8.72 -6.97
N ALA A 92 12.15 -9.10 -8.24
CA ALA A 92 11.06 -9.44 -9.12
C ALA A 92 11.54 -10.43 -10.18
N THR A 93 10.68 -11.36 -10.55
CA THR A 93 10.85 -12.28 -11.68
C THR A 93 9.58 -12.24 -12.49
N ARG A 94 9.70 -12.36 -13.81
CA ARG A 94 8.58 -12.36 -14.73
C ARG A 94 8.66 -13.53 -15.69
N GLU A 95 7.49 -14.08 -15.98
CA GLU A 95 7.29 -15.09 -17.02
C GLU A 95 5.98 -14.77 -17.76
N THR A 96 5.93 -15.07 -19.06
CA THR A 96 4.73 -14.89 -19.88
C THR A 96 4.38 -16.21 -20.53
N VAL A 97 3.16 -16.69 -20.30
CA VAL A 97 2.68 -18.01 -20.78
C VAL A 97 1.34 -17.83 -21.48
N LEU A 98 1.11 -18.61 -22.56
CA LEU A 98 -0.18 -18.69 -23.22
C LEU A 98 -1.12 -19.60 -22.41
N LEU A 99 -2.31 -19.10 -22.09
CA LEU A 99 -3.28 -19.82 -21.28
C LEU A 99 -4.57 -20.10 -22.05
N CYS A 100 -4.98 -21.37 -22.07
CA CYS A 100 -6.22 -21.84 -22.69
C CYS A 100 -7.37 -21.93 -21.69
N THR A 101 -7.63 -20.86 -20.92
CA THR A 101 -8.75 -20.80 -19.95
C THR A 101 -9.51 -19.49 -20.06
N ASN A 102 -10.69 -19.44 -19.45
CA ASN A 102 -11.47 -18.20 -19.33
C ASN A 102 -10.91 -17.30 -18.22
N THR A 103 -11.01 -15.98 -18.40
CA THR A 103 -10.52 -14.97 -17.46
C THR A 103 -11.18 -15.07 -16.09
N ALA A 104 -12.46 -15.46 -16.00
CA ALA A 104 -13.13 -15.63 -14.71
C ALA A 104 -12.49 -16.74 -13.85
N ALA A 105 -12.25 -17.92 -14.45
CA ALA A 105 -11.60 -19.05 -13.76
C ALA A 105 -10.16 -18.72 -13.34
N LEU A 106 -9.44 -17.93 -14.14
CA LEU A 106 -8.10 -17.44 -13.80
C LEU A 106 -8.13 -16.52 -12.58
N ILE A 107 -9.07 -15.56 -12.55
CA ILE A 107 -9.22 -14.63 -11.42
C ILE A 107 -9.58 -15.39 -10.16
N GLU A 108 -10.51 -16.35 -10.23
CA GLU A 108 -10.87 -17.20 -9.10
C GLU A 108 -9.64 -17.96 -8.56
N THR A 109 -8.85 -18.57 -9.44
CA THR A 109 -7.63 -19.30 -9.05
C THR A 109 -6.64 -18.40 -8.29
N PHE A 110 -6.48 -17.14 -8.70
CA PHE A 110 -5.60 -16.19 -8.00
C PHE A 110 -6.19 -15.66 -6.69
N LEU A 111 -7.51 -15.55 -6.57
CA LEU A 111 -8.18 -15.02 -5.38
C LEU A 111 -8.45 -16.09 -4.31
N ASP A 112 -8.49 -17.37 -4.68
CA ASP A 112 -8.76 -18.51 -3.79
C ASP A 112 -7.48 -19.10 -3.14
N ALA A 113 -6.30 -18.56 -3.47
CA ALA A 113 -5.05 -18.92 -2.82
C ALA A 113 -5.01 -18.35 -1.38
N VAL A 114 -5.46 -19.16 -0.42
CA VAL A 114 -5.39 -18.94 1.03
C VAL A 114 -4.05 -19.39 1.60
#